data_AF-A0A949SN92-F1
#
_entry.id   AF-A0A949SN92-F1
#
_cell.length_a   1.000
_cell.length_b   1.000
_cell.length_c   1.000
_cell.angle_alpha   90.00
_cell.angle_beta   90.00
_cell.angle_gamma   90.00
#
_symmetry.space_group_name_H-M   'P 1'
#
loop_
_entity.id
_entity.type
_entity.pdbx_description
1 polymer ?
#
loop_
_entity_poly.entity_id
_entity_poly.type
_entity_poly.pdbx_seq_one_letter_code
_entity_poly.pdbx_strand_id
1 'polypeptide(L)'
;MITRILLLLILLSAIGCSGRTENANLPSNANTNANAELNSANSNLEELKMLINVPYETEDLAWKKEGGSDNIVAVLRFSPEDADKIAAESGPAKGKVSISPESWYPSELTAQSETSGDSGLDGTVYDPKLFVLAPYSHGRLIRIDATNYFLLELS
;
A
#
# COMPACT_ATOMS: atom_id res chain seq x y z
N MET A 1 52.10 52.69 43.18
CA MET A 1 52.81 52.90 41.89
C MET A 1 52.16 51.95 40.89
N ILE A 2 51.25 52.44 40.02
CA ILE A 2 51.44 52.57 38.54
C ILE A 2 51.55 51.16 37.91
N THR A 3 50.68 50.59 37.06
CA THR A 3 49.92 51.04 35.86
C THR A 3 49.05 49.83 35.41
N ARG A 4 47.74 49.96 35.13
CA ARG A 4 47.09 50.17 33.80
C ARG A 4 47.29 49.08 32.72
N ILE A 5 46.14 48.51 32.31
CA ILE A 5 45.68 48.18 30.93
C ILE A 5 46.17 46.88 30.26
N LEU A 6 45.25 45.98 29.89
CA LEU A 6 44.89 45.53 28.51
C LEU A 6 43.87 44.37 28.60
N LEU A 7 42.55 44.56 28.41
CA LEU A 7 41.78 44.52 27.15
C LEU A 7 41.66 43.11 26.53
N LEU A 8 40.48 42.48 26.63
CA LEU A 8 39.83 41.84 25.47
C LEU A 8 38.30 41.73 25.70
N LEU A 9 37.56 42.57 24.95
CA LEU A 9 36.13 42.45 24.73
C LEU A 9 35.83 41.22 23.86
N ILE A 10 34.80 40.46 24.20
CA ILE A 10 34.07 39.65 23.21
C ILE A 10 32.61 40.08 23.25
N LEU A 11 32.22 40.77 22.16
CA LEU A 11 30.85 41.09 21.78
C LEU A 11 30.08 39.80 21.50
N LEU A 12 28.87 39.65 22.05
CA LEU A 12 27.80 38.89 21.39
C LEU A 12 26.62 39.83 21.17
N SER A 13 26.53 40.31 19.93
CA SER A 13 25.50 41.21 19.42
C SER A 13 24.17 40.47 19.34
N ALA A 14 23.18 40.96 20.09
CA ALA A 14 21.78 40.62 19.88
C ALA A 14 21.31 41.24 18.56
N ILE A 15 21.02 40.41 17.56
CA ILE A 15 20.31 40.83 16.35
C ILE A 15 18.83 40.54 16.59
N GLY A 16 18.10 41.57 16.96
CA GLY A 16 16.67 41.67 16.71
C GLY A 16 16.45 42.45 15.42
N CYS A 17 15.57 41.97 14.55
CA CYS A 17 14.84 42.82 13.62
C CYS A 17 13.57 42.10 13.13
N SER A 18 12.44 42.64 13.59
CA SER A 18 11.25 43.05 12.85
C SER A 18 10.71 42.18 11.71
N GLY A 19 9.40 41.96 11.81
CA GLY A 19 8.59 41.18 10.89
C GLY A 19 8.55 41.70 9.45
N ARG A 20 8.21 40.76 8.58
CA ARG A 20 7.64 41.04 7.27
C ARG A 20 6.55 40.00 7.00
N THR A 21 5.30 40.44 7.04
CA THR A 21 4.17 39.70 6.50
C THR A 21 4.22 39.89 4.99
N GLU A 22 4.73 38.91 4.26
CA GLU A 22 4.59 38.82 2.81
C GLU A 22 3.68 37.65 2.48
N ASN A 23 2.45 38.01 2.14
CA ASN A 23 1.49 37.12 1.52
C ASN A 23 1.96 36.95 0.06
N ALA A 24 2.71 35.89 -0.21
CA ALA A 24 3.11 35.51 -1.56
C ALA A 24 2.40 34.21 -1.91
N ASN A 25 1.35 34.32 -2.72
CA ASN A 25 0.85 33.20 -3.52
C ASN A 25 2.01 32.75 -4.43
N LEU A 26 2.80 31.79 -3.95
CA LEU A 26 3.59 30.95 -4.83
C LEU A 26 2.58 30.20 -5.72
N PRO A 27 2.67 30.27 -7.05
CA PRO A 27 2.05 29.24 -7.84
C PRO A 27 2.72 27.94 -7.38
N SER A 28 1.96 27.08 -6.70
CA SER A 28 2.32 25.68 -6.55
C SER A 28 2.56 25.18 -7.96
N ASN A 29 3.84 25.16 -8.33
CA ASN A 29 4.33 24.41 -9.45
C ASN A 29 3.96 22.97 -9.07
N ALA A 30 2.83 22.50 -9.59
CA ALA A 30 2.46 21.11 -9.61
C ALA A 30 3.47 20.43 -10.52
N ASN A 31 4.71 20.34 -10.05
CA ASN A 31 5.58 19.26 -10.44
C ASN A 31 4.93 18.05 -9.77
N THR A 32 3.92 17.51 -10.44
CA THR A 32 3.44 16.16 -10.23
C THR A 32 4.69 15.30 -10.24
N ASN A 33 5.17 14.97 -9.04
CA ASN A 33 6.07 13.87 -8.82
C ASN A 33 5.30 12.64 -9.31
N ALA A 34 5.37 12.38 -10.62
CA ALA A 34 4.82 11.23 -11.32
C ALA A 34 5.49 9.90 -10.88
N ASN A 35 6.13 9.92 -9.70
CA ASN A 35 6.88 8.83 -9.11
C ASN A 35 6.44 8.55 -7.65
N ALA A 36 5.60 9.40 -7.05
CA ALA A 36 4.96 9.09 -5.76
C ALA A 36 3.68 8.25 -5.92
N GLU A 37 3.06 8.27 -7.11
CA GLU A 37 1.88 7.44 -7.44
C GLU A 37 2.23 5.98 -7.77
N LEU A 38 3.49 5.64 -8.08
CA LEU A 38 3.89 4.27 -8.45
C LEU A 38 3.85 3.27 -7.28
N ASN A 39 3.64 3.73 -6.03
CA ASN A 39 3.60 2.88 -4.83
C ASN A 39 2.34 3.08 -3.97
N SER A 40 1.38 3.89 -4.43
CA SER A 40 0.10 4.05 -3.74
C SER A 40 -0.88 3.03 -4.30
N ALA A 41 -1.52 2.23 -3.45
CA ALA A 41 -2.52 1.27 -3.92
C ALA A 41 -3.71 2.00 -4.56
N ASN A 42 -4.13 1.49 -5.71
CA ASN A 42 -5.29 1.92 -6.47
C ASN A 42 -6.52 1.12 -6.01
N SER A 43 -7.69 1.76 -5.93
CA SER A 43 -8.96 1.17 -5.51
C SER A 43 -10.02 1.17 -6.61
N ASN A 44 -9.64 1.47 -7.86
CA ASN A 44 -10.54 1.47 -9.00
C ASN A 44 -10.71 0.05 -9.58
N LEU A 45 -11.91 -0.51 -9.39
CA LEU A 45 -12.27 -1.83 -9.91
C LEU A 45 -12.24 -1.90 -11.44
N GLU A 46 -12.70 -0.84 -12.12
CA GLU A 46 -12.84 -0.85 -13.57
C GLU A 46 -11.47 -0.83 -14.25
N GLU A 47 -10.49 -0.14 -13.65
CA GLU A 47 -9.09 -0.23 -14.08
C GLU A 47 -8.51 -1.62 -13.86
N LEU A 48 -8.79 -2.23 -12.71
CA LEU A 48 -8.33 -3.59 -12.40
C LEU A 48 -8.89 -4.62 -13.40
N LYS A 49 -10.17 -4.51 -13.77
CA LYS A 49 -10.82 -5.39 -14.77
C LYS A 49 -10.22 -5.28 -16.17
N MET A 50 -9.51 -4.20 -16.48
CA MET A 50 -8.75 -4.10 -17.75
C MET A 50 -7.44 -4.90 -17.71
N LEU A 51 -6.94 -5.25 -16.53
CA LEU A 51 -5.65 -5.90 -16.31
C LEU A 51 -5.79 -7.39 -16.00
N ILE A 52 -6.83 -7.76 -15.25
CA ILE A 52 -7.08 -9.13 -14.78
C ILE A 52 -8.55 -9.50 -15.00
N ASN A 53 -8.86 -10.79 -14.98
CA ASN A 53 -10.25 -11.22 -14.89
C ASN A 53 -10.72 -11.07 -13.44
N VAL A 54 -11.90 -10.48 -13.20
CA VAL A 54 -12.52 -10.44 -11.87
C VAL A 54 -13.87 -11.14 -11.99
N PRO A 55 -14.00 -12.40 -11.53
CA PRO A 55 -15.15 -13.25 -11.84
C PRO A 55 -16.44 -12.83 -11.14
N TYR A 56 -16.33 -12.09 -10.03
CA TYR A 56 -17.45 -11.64 -9.20
C TYR A 56 -17.25 -10.18 -8.79
N GLU A 57 -18.33 -9.51 -8.36
CA GLU A 57 -18.23 -8.15 -7.83
C GLU A 57 -17.52 -8.13 -6.48
N THR A 58 -16.65 -7.14 -6.27
CA THR A 58 -15.87 -6.98 -5.04
C THR A 58 -16.51 -5.93 -4.13
N GLU A 59 -16.60 -6.21 -2.84
CA GLU A 59 -17.11 -5.27 -1.82
C GLU A 59 -16.07 -4.21 -1.43
N ASP A 60 -14.79 -4.59 -1.47
CA ASP A 60 -13.65 -3.74 -1.16
C ASP A 60 -12.44 -4.20 -1.98
N LEU A 61 -11.55 -3.28 -2.34
CA LEU A 61 -10.36 -3.62 -3.11
C LEU A 61 -9.22 -2.61 -2.94
N ALA A 62 -8.00 -3.14 -2.99
CA ALA A 62 -6.79 -2.36 -3.12
C ALA A 62 -5.81 -3.12 -4.01
N TRP A 63 -5.20 -2.48 -5.00
CA TRP A 63 -4.24 -3.14 -5.89
C TRP A 63 -3.09 -2.22 -6.26
N LYS A 64 -1.94 -2.80 -6.58
CA LYS A 64 -0.80 -2.07 -7.12
C LYS A 64 -0.16 -2.88 -8.25
N LYS A 65 0.33 -2.18 -9.27
CA LYS A 65 1.28 -2.77 -10.23
C LYS A 65 2.68 -2.51 -9.66
N GLU A 66 3.53 -3.54 -9.59
CA GLU A 66 4.91 -3.31 -9.17
C GLU A 66 5.67 -2.54 -10.26
N GLY A 67 6.32 -1.44 -9.87
CA GLY A 67 7.03 -0.58 -10.81
C GLY A 67 8.16 -1.32 -11.53
N GLY A 68 8.09 -1.40 -12.86
CA GLY A 68 9.13 -1.99 -13.70
C GLY A 68 8.99 -3.50 -13.97
N SER A 69 7.94 -4.14 -13.46
CA SER A 69 7.57 -5.52 -13.80
C SER A 69 6.13 -5.61 -14.31
N ASP A 70 5.82 -6.71 -15.00
CA ASP A 70 4.44 -7.10 -15.29
C ASP A 70 3.87 -7.90 -14.12
N ASN A 71 4.09 -7.43 -12.89
CA ASN A 71 3.48 -8.02 -11.70
C ASN A 71 2.35 -7.14 -11.19
N ILE A 72 1.24 -7.77 -10.79
CA ILE A 72 0.13 -7.09 -10.12
C ILE A 72 -0.19 -7.82 -8.81
N VAL A 73 -0.39 -7.03 -7.76
CA VAL A 73 -0.84 -7.51 -6.46
C VAL A 73 -2.16 -6.83 -6.15
N ALA A 74 -3.19 -7.61 -5.87
CA ALA A 74 -4.52 -7.12 -5.55
C ALA A 74 -5.06 -7.80 -4.29
N VAL A 75 -5.64 -7.02 -3.40
CA VAL A 75 -6.42 -7.48 -2.25
C VAL A 75 -7.88 -7.22 -2.58
N LEU A 76 -8.68 -8.27 -2.63
CA LEU A 76 -10.07 -8.24 -3.09
C LEU A 76 -10.97 -8.85 -2.03
N ARG A 77 -11.96 -8.10 -1.55
CA ARG A 77 -13.02 -8.62 -0.68
C ARG A 77 -14.21 -9.03 -1.52
N PHE A 78 -14.72 -10.23 -1.28
CA PHE A 78 -15.97 -10.70 -1.89
C PHE A 78 -17.04 -10.91 -0.82
N SER A 79 -18.29 -11.01 -1.28
CA SER A 79 -19.37 -11.55 -0.46
C SER A 79 -18.98 -12.96 0.05
N PRO A 80 -19.48 -13.41 1.22
CA PRO A 80 -19.19 -14.75 1.72
C PRO A 80 -19.54 -15.85 0.71
N GLU A 81 -20.67 -15.69 0.00
CA GLU A 81 -21.13 -16.64 -1.00
C GLU A 81 -20.16 -16.75 -2.19
N ASP A 82 -19.69 -15.61 -2.70
CA ASP A 82 -18.77 -15.59 -3.84
C ASP A 82 -17.36 -16.01 -3.44
N ALA A 83 -16.92 -15.69 -2.22
CA ALA A 83 -15.66 -16.18 -1.67
C ALA A 83 -15.61 -17.71 -1.64
N ASP A 84 -16.72 -18.35 -1.25
CA ASP A 84 -16.81 -19.81 -1.22
C ASP A 84 -16.84 -20.41 -2.64
N LYS A 85 -17.53 -19.77 -3.59
CA LYS A 85 -17.49 -20.17 -5.01
C LYS A 85 -16.09 -20.06 -5.60
N ILE A 86 -15.40 -18.93 -5.38
CA ILE A 86 -14.02 -18.72 -5.84
C ILE A 86 -13.11 -19.83 -5.31
N ALA A 87 -13.17 -20.13 -4.00
CA ALA A 87 -12.35 -21.17 -3.41
C ALA A 87 -12.66 -22.57 -4.02
N ALA A 88 -13.93 -22.88 -4.25
CA ALA A 88 -14.34 -24.14 -4.87
C ALA A 88 -13.89 -24.25 -6.33
N GLU A 89 -14.05 -23.18 -7.12
CA GLU A 89 -13.73 -23.15 -8.55
C GLU A 89 -12.23 -23.08 -8.82
N SER A 90 -11.45 -22.43 -7.93
CA SER A 90 -10.00 -22.41 -7.98
C SER A 90 -9.36 -23.79 -7.77
N GLY A 91 -10.12 -24.79 -7.32
CA GLY A 91 -9.66 -26.17 -7.14
C GLY A 91 -9.06 -26.43 -5.75
N PRO A 92 -8.37 -27.57 -5.56
CA PRO A 92 -7.90 -27.97 -4.24
C PRO A 92 -6.88 -26.96 -3.68
N ALA A 93 -6.96 -26.73 -2.36
CA ALA A 93 -5.99 -25.91 -1.64
C ALA A 93 -4.56 -26.46 -1.84
N LYS A 94 -3.63 -25.56 -2.16
CA LYS A 94 -2.22 -25.88 -2.43
C LYS A 94 -1.34 -25.79 -1.17
N GLY A 95 -1.86 -25.21 -0.08
CA GLY A 95 -1.15 -25.12 1.20
C GLY A 95 -1.65 -23.97 2.08
N LYS A 96 -1.09 -23.87 3.29
CA LYS A 96 -1.26 -22.73 4.20
C LYS A 96 -0.04 -21.81 4.10
N VAL A 97 -0.25 -20.52 4.26
CA VAL A 97 0.79 -19.49 4.26
C VAL A 97 0.46 -18.43 5.29
N SER A 98 1.48 -17.77 5.84
CA SER A 98 1.31 -16.56 6.64
C SER A 98 1.96 -15.41 5.87
N ILE A 99 1.20 -14.35 5.62
CA ILE A 99 1.67 -13.16 4.88
C ILE A 99 1.81 -11.97 5.83
N SER A 100 2.84 -11.16 5.65
CA SER A 100 2.95 -9.90 6.39
C SER A 100 2.03 -8.85 5.77
N PRO A 101 1.09 -8.26 6.52
CA PRO A 101 0.24 -7.19 6.00
C PRO A 101 1.09 -5.98 5.61
N GLU A 102 0.75 -5.37 4.48
CA GLU A 102 1.39 -4.13 4.05
C GLU A 102 0.52 -2.91 4.41
N SER A 103 1.15 -1.75 4.55
CA SER A 103 0.47 -0.51 4.96
C SER A 103 -0.60 0.00 3.98
N TRP A 104 -0.62 -0.52 2.75
CA TRP A 104 -1.61 -0.17 1.73
C TRP A 104 -2.79 -1.16 1.66
N TYR A 105 -2.74 -2.26 2.42
CA TYR A 105 -3.86 -3.21 2.48
C TYR A 105 -5.08 -2.52 3.11
N PRO A 106 -6.29 -3.02 2.82
CA PRO A 106 -7.51 -2.58 3.51
C PRO A 106 -7.33 -2.58 5.03
N SER A 107 -7.85 -1.54 5.69
CA SER A 107 -7.60 -1.27 7.12
C SER A 107 -8.09 -2.38 8.05
N GLU A 108 -9.08 -3.16 7.60
CA GLU A 108 -9.59 -4.33 8.30
C GLU A 108 -8.50 -5.41 8.47
N LEU A 109 -7.71 -5.64 7.42
CA LEU A 109 -6.62 -6.62 7.45
C LEU A 109 -5.45 -6.14 8.31
N THR A 110 -5.11 -4.84 8.24
CA THR A 110 -4.07 -4.29 9.10
C THR A 110 -4.49 -4.36 10.57
N ALA A 111 -5.74 -4.02 10.90
CA ALA A 111 -6.25 -4.09 12.26
C ALA A 111 -6.34 -5.54 12.81
N GLN A 112 -6.64 -6.52 11.95
CA GLN A 112 -6.65 -7.93 12.34
C GLN A 112 -5.26 -8.38 12.80
N SER A 113 -4.20 -8.00 12.09
CA SER A 113 -2.84 -8.34 12.48
C SER A 113 -2.44 -7.74 13.82
N GLU A 114 -2.84 -6.48 14.08
CA GLU A 114 -2.55 -5.80 15.34
C GLU A 114 -3.27 -6.43 16.53
N THR A 115 -4.49 -6.92 16.32
CA THR A 115 -5.33 -7.50 17.39
C THR A 115 -4.92 -8.94 17.73
N SER A 116 -4.48 -9.70 16.74
CA SER A 116 -4.14 -11.12 16.89
C SER A 116 -2.84 -11.32 17.68
N GLY A 117 -1.98 -10.29 17.75
CA GLY A 117 -0.64 -10.39 18.34
C GLY A 117 0.38 -11.13 17.46
N ASP A 118 -0.11 -11.75 16.37
CA ASP A 118 0.69 -12.38 15.33
C ASP A 118 1.14 -11.36 14.29
N SER A 119 2.36 -11.52 13.78
CA SER A 119 2.97 -10.58 12.82
C SER A 119 2.46 -10.74 11.38
N GLY A 120 1.43 -11.56 11.17
CA GLY A 120 0.99 -11.98 9.85
C GLY A 120 -0.50 -12.31 9.78
N LEU A 121 -0.97 -12.44 8.55
CA LEU A 121 -2.30 -12.91 8.20
C LEU A 121 -2.16 -14.33 7.66
N ASP A 122 -2.78 -15.27 8.35
CA ASP A 122 -2.82 -16.65 7.88
C ASP A 122 -3.81 -16.79 6.73
N GLY A 123 -3.47 -17.64 5.76
CA GLY A 123 -4.28 -17.84 4.59
C GLY A 123 -4.04 -19.18 3.91
N THR A 124 -4.96 -19.50 3.00
CA THR A 124 -4.95 -20.73 2.22
C THR A 124 -4.69 -20.42 0.75
N VAL A 125 -3.70 -21.09 0.17
CA VAL A 125 -3.27 -20.88 -1.21
C VAL A 125 -4.14 -21.70 -2.17
N TYR A 126 -4.59 -21.06 -3.24
CA TYR A 126 -5.40 -21.62 -4.32
C TYR A 126 -4.79 -21.28 -5.69
N ASP A 127 -5.32 -21.90 -6.75
CA ASP A 127 -4.95 -21.58 -8.12
C ASP A 127 -5.58 -20.23 -8.56
N PRO A 128 -4.80 -19.31 -9.15
CA PRO A 128 -5.31 -18.01 -9.57
C PRO A 128 -6.03 -18.04 -10.93
N LYS A 129 -6.19 -19.20 -11.58
CA LYS A 129 -6.75 -19.34 -12.94
C LYS A 129 -8.02 -18.53 -13.24
N LEU A 130 -8.86 -18.28 -12.25
CA LEU A 130 -10.09 -17.48 -12.42
C LEU A 130 -9.80 -16.00 -12.66
N PHE A 131 -8.63 -15.53 -12.26
CA PHE A 131 -8.24 -14.12 -12.32
C PHE A 131 -7.23 -13.82 -13.42
N VAL A 132 -6.62 -14.85 -14.02
CA VAL A 132 -5.57 -14.68 -15.02
C VAL A 132 -6.12 -14.09 -16.31
N LEU A 133 -5.50 -13.02 -16.78
CA LEU A 133 -5.67 -12.43 -18.10
C LEU A 133 -4.28 -12.15 -18.70
N ALA A 134 -4.12 -12.25 -20.02
CA ALA A 134 -2.84 -11.92 -20.65
C ALA A 134 -2.41 -10.47 -20.35
N PRO A 135 -1.11 -10.20 -20.08
CA PRO A 135 0.05 -11.08 -20.27
C PRO A 135 0.39 -11.99 -19.08
N TYR A 136 -0.36 -11.90 -17.98
CA TYR A 136 -0.12 -12.70 -16.79
C TYR A 136 -0.34 -14.19 -17.09
N SER A 137 0.53 -15.03 -16.56
CA SER A 137 0.48 -16.48 -16.79
C SER A 137 0.77 -17.30 -15.54
N HIS A 138 1.35 -16.67 -14.52
CA HIS A 138 1.70 -17.31 -13.27
C HIS A 138 1.20 -16.47 -12.10
N GLY A 139 1.19 -17.07 -10.92
CA GLY A 139 0.77 -16.39 -9.71
C GLY A 139 0.21 -17.32 -8.65
N ARG A 140 -0.41 -16.70 -7.65
CA ARG A 140 -1.15 -17.42 -6.60
C ARG A 140 -2.32 -16.58 -6.10
N LEU A 141 -3.33 -17.28 -5.61
CA LEU A 141 -4.48 -16.70 -4.95
C LEU A 141 -4.45 -17.17 -3.50
N ILE A 142 -4.60 -16.27 -2.53
CA ILE A 142 -4.55 -16.60 -1.10
C ILE A 142 -5.85 -16.10 -0.47
N ARG A 143 -6.70 -17.00 0.03
CA ARG A 143 -7.84 -16.61 0.88
C ARG A 143 -7.33 -16.37 2.29
N ILE A 144 -7.56 -15.18 2.84
CA ILE A 144 -7.15 -14.83 4.19
C ILE A 144 -8.15 -15.42 5.19
N ASP A 145 -7.64 -16.18 6.17
CA ASP A 145 -8.44 -16.93 7.11
C ASP A 145 -9.29 -15.99 8.00
N ALA A 146 -10.48 -16.46 8.39
CA ALA A 146 -11.50 -15.69 9.11
C ALA A 146 -12.00 -14.41 8.40
N THR A 147 -11.71 -14.27 7.10
CA THR A 147 -12.20 -13.16 6.27
C THR A 147 -12.71 -13.65 4.92
N ASN A 148 -13.22 -12.72 4.11
CA ASN A 148 -13.54 -12.94 2.71
C ASN A 148 -12.59 -12.18 1.77
N TYR A 149 -11.41 -11.80 2.27
CA TYR A 149 -10.37 -11.22 1.46
C TYR A 149 -9.55 -12.29 0.75
N PHE A 150 -9.16 -11.96 -0.47
CA PHE A 150 -8.20 -12.70 -1.25
C PHE A 150 -7.03 -11.79 -1.61
N LEU A 151 -5.82 -12.24 -1.33
CA LEU A 151 -4.61 -11.67 -1.90
C LEU A 151 -4.30 -12.42 -3.21
N LEU A 152 -4.36 -11.70 -4.31
CA LEU A 152 -4.02 -12.15 -5.64
C LEU A 152 -2.65 -11.57 -6.01
N GLU A 153 -1.72 -12.43 -6.41
CA GLU A 153 -0.44 -12.04 -6.98
C GLU A 153 -0.33 -12.69 -8.36
N LEU A 154 -0.10 -11.89 -9.40
CA LEU A 154 0.07 -12.36 -10.77
C LEU A 154 1.34 -11.78 -11.40
N SER A 155 1.93 -12.55 -12.31
CA SER A 155 3.13 -12.22 -13.10
C SER A 155 3.05 -12.80 -14.52
#